data_AF-A0A3D4LUA1-F1
#
_entry.id   AF-A0A3D4LUA1-F1
#
_cell.length_a   1.000
_cell.length_b   1.000
_cell.length_c   1.000
_cell.angle_alpha   90.00
_cell.angle_beta   90.00
_cell.angle_gamma   90.00
#
_symmetry.space_group_name_H-M   'P 1'
#
loop_
_entity.id
_entity.type
_entity.pdbx_description
1 polymer ?
#
loop_
_entity_poly.entity_id
_entity_poly.type
_entity_poly.pdbx_seq_one_letter_code
_entity_poly.pdbx_strand_id
1 'polypeptide(L)'
;MPFINDLRDVQNKTRKDISQSQLIFDETIRRSGFSGASAQTQYDHIYDILAARDAVHTDIVTAGLKEDVKVTGAVTELICKIALDASAPNRYDTLPKTWDWIGDFAIMGSPFNLFISVKSYKAKERLIVSGTGQNAAPVVGYGLFDDPSEWSPDRVKQYKQRGFIAIYMPNTLYNALDAMTPQTPGLSSRLIRKYSPANGYPATNIKNIYDRPLLRKLEDFDDDIAHICIPGSYTLDLSRY
;
A
#
# COMPACT_ATOMS: atom_id res chain seq x y z
N MET A 1 -20.18 19.12 -11.72
CA MET A 1 -19.67 18.73 -10.39
C MET A 1 -18.54 19.68 -10.02
N PRO A 2 -18.60 20.41 -8.88
CA PRO A 2 -17.58 21.40 -8.50
C PRO A 2 -16.15 20.85 -8.53
N PHE A 3 -15.92 19.66 -7.97
CA PHE A 3 -14.62 18.98 -7.97
C PHE A 3 -13.99 18.80 -9.36
N ILE A 4 -14.78 18.42 -10.38
CA ILE A 4 -14.25 18.19 -11.74
C ILE A 4 -13.78 19.50 -12.38
N ASN A 5 -14.43 20.62 -12.06
CA ASN A 5 -13.99 21.93 -12.54
C ASN A 5 -12.67 22.32 -11.85
N ASP A 6 -12.58 22.14 -10.53
CA ASP A 6 -11.35 22.38 -9.78
C ASP A 6 -10.18 21.53 -10.30
N LEU A 7 -10.44 20.24 -10.60
CA LEU A 7 -9.44 19.33 -11.13
C LEU A 7 -8.94 19.80 -12.51
N ARG A 8 -9.84 20.28 -13.39
CA ARG A 8 -9.46 20.86 -14.68
C ARG A 8 -8.59 22.10 -14.48
N ASP A 9 -8.92 22.95 -13.50
CA ASP A 9 -8.14 24.14 -13.23
C ASP A 9 -6.73 23.81 -12.73
N VAL A 10 -6.60 22.81 -11.87
CA VAL A 10 -5.27 22.33 -11.43
C VAL A 10 -4.50 21.67 -12.58
N GLN A 11 -5.17 20.87 -13.44
CA GLN A 11 -4.55 20.25 -14.62
C GLN A 11 -4.07 21.29 -15.65
N ASN A 12 -4.86 22.35 -15.86
CA ASN A 12 -4.55 23.46 -16.75
C ASN A 12 -3.60 24.48 -16.12
N LYS A 13 -3.21 24.28 -14.85
CA LYS A 13 -2.33 25.18 -14.08
C LYS A 13 -2.92 26.59 -13.90
N THR A 14 -4.23 26.75 -14.00
CA THR A 14 -4.94 27.98 -13.64
C THR A 14 -5.08 28.10 -12.12
N ARG A 15 -5.15 26.95 -11.43
CA ARG A 15 -5.07 26.82 -9.97
C ARG A 15 -3.75 26.13 -9.57
N LYS A 16 -3.02 26.70 -8.59
CA LYS A 16 -1.65 26.24 -8.21
C LYS A 16 -1.41 26.14 -6.70
N ASP A 17 -2.40 26.48 -5.87
CA ASP A 17 -2.36 26.37 -4.41
C ASP A 17 -2.41 24.92 -3.91
N ILE A 18 -2.88 24.00 -4.75
CA ILE A 18 -3.06 22.58 -4.41
C ILE A 18 -2.53 21.69 -5.52
N SER A 19 -1.94 20.55 -5.15
CA SER A 19 -1.56 19.53 -6.13
C SER A 19 -2.77 18.71 -6.59
N GLN A 20 -2.67 18.05 -7.75
CA GLN A 20 -3.75 17.17 -8.22
C GLN A 20 -4.02 16.03 -7.24
N SER A 21 -2.96 15.42 -6.69
CA SER A 21 -3.09 14.32 -5.73
C SER A 21 -3.75 14.76 -4.43
N GLN A 22 -3.40 15.94 -3.91
CA GLN A 22 -4.02 16.46 -2.70
C GLN A 22 -5.49 16.80 -2.93
N LEU A 23 -5.84 17.44 -4.06
CA LEU A 23 -7.24 17.73 -4.40
C LEU A 23 -8.09 16.46 -4.49
N ILE A 24 -7.56 15.42 -5.13
CA ILE A 24 -8.23 14.12 -5.26
C ILE A 24 -8.39 13.44 -3.89
N PHE A 25 -7.35 13.50 -3.06
CA PHE A 25 -7.38 12.93 -1.71
C PHE A 25 -8.39 13.68 -0.82
N ASP A 26 -8.39 15.01 -0.82
CA ASP A 26 -9.32 15.83 -0.05
C ASP A 26 -10.77 15.53 -0.43
N GLU A 27 -11.05 15.42 -1.74
CA GLU A 27 -12.38 15.03 -2.22
C GLU A 27 -12.74 13.60 -1.81
N THR A 28 -11.78 12.68 -1.81
CA THR A 28 -11.95 11.30 -1.34
C THR A 28 -12.37 11.29 0.13
N ILE A 29 -11.64 12.00 1.00
CA ILE A 29 -11.95 12.08 2.44
C ILE A 29 -13.28 12.80 2.69
N ARG A 30 -13.60 13.84 1.89
CA ARG A 30 -14.89 14.53 1.98
C ARG A 30 -16.06 13.63 1.66
N ARG A 31 -15.92 12.78 0.64
CA ARG A 31 -17.00 11.85 0.22
C ARG A 31 -17.12 10.63 1.11
N SER A 32 -16.03 10.19 1.73
CA SER A 32 -16.10 9.10 2.72
C SER A 32 -16.80 9.52 4.02
N GLY A 33 -16.90 10.83 4.27
CA GLY A 33 -17.55 11.37 5.48
C GLY A 33 -16.60 11.52 6.67
N PHE A 34 -15.30 11.29 6.48
CA PHE A 34 -14.28 11.32 7.54
C PHE A 34 -13.39 12.57 7.50
N SER A 35 -13.86 13.65 6.88
CA SER A 35 -13.20 14.96 6.96
C SER A 35 -13.13 15.44 8.41
N GLY A 36 -11.92 15.75 8.88
CA GLY A 36 -11.69 16.22 10.26
C GLY A 36 -11.73 15.13 11.33
N ALA A 37 -11.96 13.86 10.96
CA ALA A 37 -11.78 12.73 11.88
C ALA A 37 -10.29 12.53 12.21
N SER A 38 -10.01 11.84 13.33
CA SER A 38 -8.64 11.47 13.68
C SER A 38 -8.08 10.44 12.68
N ALA A 39 -6.76 10.32 12.61
CA ALA A 39 -6.11 9.33 11.74
C ALA A 39 -6.56 7.89 12.09
N GLN A 40 -6.69 7.57 13.38
CA GLN A 40 -7.21 6.27 13.81
C GLN A 40 -8.63 6.04 13.28
N THR A 41 -9.55 7.00 13.45
CA THR A 41 -10.92 6.83 12.94
C THR A 41 -10.96 6.74 11.41
N GLN A 42 -10.12 7.50 10.70
CA GLN A 42 -10.01 7.34 9.25
C GLN A 42 -9.50 5.95 8.86
N TYR A 43 -8.54 5.41 9.60
CA TYR A 43 -7.97 4.09 9.35
C TYR A 43 -8.94 2.95 9.70
N ASP A 44 -9.67 3.04 10.81
CA ASP A 44 -10.74 2.08 11.17
C ASP A 44 -11.80 1.98 10.04
N HIS A 45 -11.95 3.07 9.28
CA HIS A 45 -12.85 3.19 8.13
C HIS A 45 -12.12 3.23 6.78
N ILE A 46 -10.94 2.60 6.69
CA ILE A 46 -10.12 2.64 5.47
C ILE A 46 -10.88 2.14 4.24
N TYR A 47 -11.75 1.14 4.39
CA TYR A 47 -12.54 0.60 3.27
C TYR A 47 -13.63 1.56 2.77
N ASP A 48 -14.21 2.38 3.65
CA ASP A 48 -15.14 3.43 3.25
C ASP A 48 -14.40 4.53 2.46
N ILE A 49 -13.16 4.83 2.86
CA ILE A 49 -12.26 5.74 2.13
C ILE A 49 -11.89 5.17 0.76
N LEU A 50 -11.58 3.87 0.65
CA LEU A 50 -11.29 3.23 -0.63
C LEU A 50 -12.51 3.22 -1.56
N ALA A 51 -13.71 2.95 -1.04
CA ALA A 51 -14.94 3.04 -1.82
C ALA A 51 -15.19 4.47 -2.34
N ALA A 52 -14.95 5.49 -1.50
CA ALA A 52 -15.03 6.88 -1.91
C ALA A 52 -13.98 7.22 -2.98
N ARG A 53 -12.76 6.66 -2.87
CA ARG A 53 -11.69 6.85 -3.85
C ARG A 53 -12.09 6.30 -5.22
N ASP A 54 -12.68 5.12 -5.27
CA ASP A 54 -13.15 4.49 -6.50
C ASP A 54 -14.29 5.30 -7.15
N ALA A 55 -15.18 5.88 -6.33
CA ALA A 55 -16.22 6.80 -6.83
C ALA A 55 -15.60 8.08 -7.43
N VAL A 56 -14.60 8.67 -6.78
CA VAL A 56 -13.87 9.85 -7.30
C VAL A 56 -13.17 9.50 -8.62
N HIS A 57 -12.51 8.34 -8.69
CA HIS A 57 -11.87 7.86 -9.92
C HIS A 57 -12.88 7.70 -11.06
N THR A 58 -14.03 7.10 -10.75
CA THR A 58 -15.12 6.90 -11.72
C THR A 58 -15.63 8.23 -12.28
N ASP A 59 -15.81 9.26 -11.45
CA ASP A 59 -16.22 10.59 -11.89
C ASP A 59 -15.19 11.24 -12.82
N ILE A 60 -13.89 11.09 -12.51
CA ILE A 60 -12.79 11.62 -13.32
C ILE A 60 -12.81 10.98 -14.71
N VAL A 61 -12.90 9.64 -14.77
CA VAL A 61 -12.99 8.89 -16.04
C VAL A 61 -14.24 9.27 -16.81
N THR A 62 -15.40 9.36 -16.14
CA THR A 62 -16.69 9.75 -16.76
C THR A 62 -16.64 11.16 -17.33
N ALA A 63 -15.90 12.07 -16.70
CA ALA A 63 -15.67 13.43 -17.19
C ALA A 63 -14.69 13.52 -18.38
N GLY A 64 -14.18 12.37 -18.86
CA GLY A 64 -13.20 12.29 -19.95
C GLY A 64 -11.79 12.69 -19.55
N LEU A 65 -11.52 12.83 -18.24
CA LEU A 65 -10.22 13.16 -17.70
C LEU A 65 -9.41 11.89 -17.42
N LYS A 66 -8.09 12.03 -17.33
CA LYS A 66 -7.18 10.93 -17.01
C LYS A 66 -6.42 11.25 -15.74
N GLU A 67 -6.21 10.22 -14.93
CA GLU A 67 -5.28 10.26 -13.81
C GLU A 67 -3.95 9.67 -14.25
N ASP A 68 -2.87 10.45 -14.14
CA ASP A 68 -1.53 9.95 -14.37
C ASP A 68 -1.19 8.89 -13.30
N VAL A 69 -0.39 7.89 -13.68
CA VAL A 69 0.12 6.87 -12.76
C VAL A 69 0.84 7.49 -11.56
N LYS A 70 1.54 8.62 -11.76
CA LYS A 70 2.19 9.38 -10.68
C LYS A 70 1.19 10.00 -9.71
N VAL A 71 0.10 10.57 -10.22
CA VAL A 71 -0.97 11.15 -9.37
C VAL A 71 -1.62 10.04 -8.57
N THR A 72 -1.90 8.90 -9.21
CA THR A 72 -2.47 7.73 -8.54
C THR A 72 -1.54 7.19 -7.43
N GLY A 73 -0.23 7.15 -7.70
CA GLY A 73 0.79 6.78 -6.71
C GLY A 73 0.76 7.72 -5.51
N ALA A 74 0.85 9.03 -5.74
CA ALA A 74 0.83 10.04 -4.70
C ALA A 74 -0.48 10.03 -3.86
N VAL A 75 -1.63 9.76 -4.47
CA VAL A 75 -2.89 9.57 -3.72
C VAL A 75 -2.82 8.32 -2.83
N THR A 76 -2.20 7.24 -3.32
CA THR A 76 -2.02 6.02 -2.53
C THR A 76 -1.06 6.23 -1.37
N GLU A 77 -0.02 7.04 -1.54
CA GLU A 77 0.88 7.47 -0.46
C GLU A 77 0.14 8.27 0.60
N LEU A 78 -0.76 9.20 0.21
CA LEU A 78 -1.60 9.94 1.16
C LEU A 78 -2.55 9.01 1.94
N ILE A 79 -3.08 7.97 1.31
CA ILE A 79 -3.90 6.95 1.98
C ILE A 79 -3.04 6.10 2.95
N CYS A 80 -1.85 5.68 2.53
CA CYS A 80 -0.90 5.00 3.41
C CYS A 80 -0.51 5.87 4.61
N LYS A 81 -0.43 7.20 4.43
CA LYS A 81 -0.14 8.14 5.50
C LYS A 81 -1.19 8.13 6.60
N ILE A 82 -2.47 7.94 6.28
CA ILE A 82 -3.54 7.74 7.28
C ILE A 82 -3.19 6.58 8.21
N ALA A 83 -2.79 5.43 7.63
CA ALA A 83 -2.41 4.25 8.39
C ALA A 83 -1.18 4.51 9.27
N LEU A 84 -0.18 5.23 8.75
CA LEU A 84 1.02 5.59 9.50
C LEU A 84 0.77 6.57 10.64
N ASP A 85 -0.08 7.57 10.42
CA ASP A 85 -0.49 8.54 11.43
C ASP A 85 -1.33 7.88 12.55
N ALA A 86 -2.07 6.81 12.23
CA ALA A 86 -2.76 5.98 13.22
C ALA A 86 -1.79 5.09 14.01
N SER A 87 -0.89 4.37 13.32
CA SER A 87 -0.13 3.27 13.90
C SER A 87 1.22 3.67 14.51
N ALA A 88 1.87 4.69 13.95
CA ALA A 88 3.23 5.09 14.29
C ALA A 88 3.37 6.63 14.39
N PRO A 89 2.48 7.33 15.12
CA PRO A 89 2.49 8.79 15.17
C PRO A 89 3.86 9.29 15.64
N ASN A 90 4.44 10.21 14.86
CA ASN A 90 5.77 10.80 15.10
C ASN A 90 6.96 9.82 15.04
N ARG A 91 6.77 8.61 14.51
CA ARG A 91 7.82 7.59 14.39
C ARG A 91 8.18 7.23 12.95
N TYR A 92 7.60 7.89 11.96
CA TYR A 92 7.92 7.68 10.56
C TYR A 92 8.30 9.00 9.88
N ASP A 93 9.02 8.90 8.77
CA ASP A 93 9.29 10.03 7.88
C ASP A 93 9.18 9.59 6.42
N THR A 94 8.99 10.57 5.53
CA THR A 94 9.05 10.37 4.08
C THR A 94 10.51 10.22 3.65
N LEU A 95 10.80 9.23 2.82
CA LEU A 95 12.15 9.04 2.32
C LEU A 95 12.56 10.18 1.38
N PRO A 96 13.84 10.61 1.41
CA PRO A 96 14.33 11.57 0.44
C PRO A 96 14.37 10.92 -0.95
N LYS A 97 14.29 11.75 -2.01
CA LYS A 97 14.30 11.29 -3.40
C LYS A 97 15.48 10.40 -3.80
N THR A 98 16.59 10.53 -3.10
CA THR A 98 17.79 9.69 -3.30
C THR A 98 17.57 8.24 -2.86
N TRP A 99 16.51 7.95 -2.11
CA TRP A 99 16.13 6.66 -1.53
C TRP A 99 14.81 6.11 -2.10
N ASP A 100 14.24 6.74 -3.13
CA ASP A 100 12.98 6.32 -3.80
C ASP A 100 13.01 4.86 -4.30
N TRP A 101 14.21 4.29 -4.48
CA TRP A 101 14.38 2.91 -4.90
C TRP A 101 14.13 1.90 -3.76
N ILE A 102 14.24 2.31 -2.49
CA ILE A 102 14.01 1.48 -1.29
C ILE A 102 12.53 1.51 -0.89
N GLY A 103 11.91 2.68 -0.93
CA GLY A 103 10.53 2.86 -0.50
C GLY A 103 10.13 4.33 -0.48
N ASP A 104 8.97 4.58 0.10
CA ASP A 104 8.32 5.89 0.15
C ASP A 104 8.35 6.46 1.58
N PHE A 105 8.24 5.59 2.59
CA PHE A 105 8.35 5.94 4.01
C PHE A 105 9.35 5.05 4.75
N ALA A 106 9.85 5.54 5.88
CA ALA A 106 10.59 4.75 6.84
C ALA A 106 10.03 4.96 8.25
N ILE A 107 9.72 3.87 8.95
CA ILE A 107 9.44 3.87 10.39
C ILE A 107 10.76 3.68 11.14
N MET A 108 11.05 4.59 12.06
CA MET A 108 12.24 4.60 12.87
C MET A 108 12.19 3.50 13.94
N GLY A 109 13.13 2.57 13.85
CA GLY A 109 13.23 1.40 14.70
C GLY A 109 14.66 1.13 15.16
N SER A 110 14.80 0.46 16.30
CA SER A 110 16.08 -0.04 16.81
C SER A 110 16.02 -1.57 16.85
N PRO A 111 17.02 -2.30 16.29
CA PRO A 111 18.25 -1.80 15.68
C PRO A 111 18.11 -1.38 14.21
N PHE A 112 16.98 -1.66 13.55
CA PHE A 112 16.77 -1.38 12.12
C PHE A 112 15.49 -0.58 11.87
N ASN A 113 15.55 0.33 10.91
CA ASN A 113 14.37 1.01 10.37
C ASN A 113 13.55 0.03 9.52
N LEU A 114 12.24 0.23 9.52
CA LEU A 114 11.32 -0.47 8.64
C LEU A 114 10.96 0.41 7.45
N PHE A 115 11.22 -0.06 6.24
CA PHE A 115 10.89 0.68 5.03
C PHE A 115 9.52 0.27 4.51
N ILE A 116 8.75 1.24 4.05
CA ILE A 116 7.44 1.00 3.44
C ILE A 116 7.52 1.42 1.99
N SER A 117 7.28 0.45 1.10
CA SER A 117 7.11 0.73 -0.32
C SER A 117 5.64 0.69 -0.69
N VAL A 118 5.13 1.86 -1.02
CA VAL A 118 3.77 2.10 -1.47
C VAL A 118 3.67 1.80 -2.96
N LYS A 119 2.59 1.14 -3.35
CA LYS A 119 2.21 0.94 -4.74
C LYS A 119 0.73 1.27 -4.90
N SER A 120 0.38 1.88 -6.02
CA SER A 120 -1.02 2.01 -6.43
C SER A 120 -1.60 0.65 -6.85
N TYR A 121 -2.58 0.64 -7.74
CA TYR A 121 -3.35 -0.56 -8.10
C TYR A 121 -2.56 -1.78 -8.61
N LYS A 122 -1.39 -1.57 -9.24
CA LYS A 122 -0.61 -2.68 -9.84
C LYS A 122 0.70 -2.95 -9.10
N ALA A 123 0.97 -4.19 -8.73
CA ALA A 123 2.26 -4.59 -8.15
C ALA A 123 3.34 -4.60 -9.24
N LYS A 124 3.09 -5.29 -10.35
CA LYS A 124 4.02 -5.49 -11.49
C LYS A 124 5.47 -5.77 -11.05
N GLU A 125 6.43 -5.55 -11.94
CA GLU A 125 7.87 -5.68 -11.63
C GLU A 125 8.34 -4.63 -10.61
N ARG A 126 7.67 -3.48 -10.55
CA ARG A 126 8.05 -2.35 -9.69
C ARG A 126 8.05 -2.70 -8.19
N LEU A 127 7.15 -3.58 -7.73
CA LEU A 127 7.17 -4.01 -6.32
C LEU A 127 8.39 -4.91 -6.02
N ILE A 128 8.83 -5.74 -6.98
CA ILE A 128 10.01 -6.61 -6.78
C ILE A 128 11.27 -5.78 -6.59
N VAL A 129 11.38 -4.66 -7.31
CA VAL A 129 12.57 -3.81 -7.28
C VAL A 129 12.71 -3.10 -5.94
N SER A 130 11.60 -2.76 -5.28
CA SER A 130 11.61 -2.06 -3.98
C SER A 130 12.12 -2.89 -2.80
N GLY A 131 12.18 -4.21 -2.92
CA GLY A 131 12.80 -5.03 -1.89
C GLY A 131 14.32 -4.84 -1.86
N THR A 132 14.89 -4.59 -0.68
CA THR A 132 16.34 -4.36 -0.50
C THR A 132 17.16 -5.62 -0.75
N GLY A 133 16.55 -6.80 -0.66
CA GLY A 133 17.25 -8.09 -0.66
C GLY A 133 18.12 -8.30 0.59
N GLN A 134 17.99 -7.44 1.61
CA GLN A 134 18.81 -7.46 2.81
C GLN A 134 17.92 -7.53 4.06
N ASN A 135 18.14 -8.54 4.90
CA ASN A 135 17.37 -8.72 6.13
C ASN A 135 17.57 -7.59 7.17
N ALA A 136 18.68 -6.83 7.06
CA ALA A 136 18.97 -5.67 7.90
C ALA A 136 18.22 -4.39 7.48
N ALA A 137 17.49 -4.44 6.38
CA ALA A 137 16.65 -3.35 5.88
C ALA A 137 15.27 -3.94 5.50
N PRO A 138 14.47 -4.36 6.50
CA PRO A 138 13.18 -4.99 6.26
C PRO A 138 12.26 -4.04 5.47
N VAL A 139 11.54 -4.60 4.51
CA VAL A 139 10.61 -3.85 3.67
C VAL A 139 9.19 -4.39 3.85
N VAL A 140 8.24 -3.48 3.94
CA VAL A 140 6.81 -3.75 3.86
C VAL A 140 6.27 -3.18 2.55
N GLY A 141 5.47 -3.98 1.85
CA GLY A 141 4.67 -3.49 0.74
C GLY A 141 3.33 -2.97 1.25
N TYR A 142 2.91 -1.80 0.81
CA TYR A 142 1.55 -1.31 1.02
C TYR A 142 0.96 -0.97 -0.34
N GLY A 143 -0.22 -1.49 -0.68
CA GLY A 143 -0.84 -1.07 -1.92
C GLY A 143 -2.30 -1.39 -2.07
N LEU A 144 -2.95 -0.61 -2.93
CA LEU A 144 -4.37 -0.74 -3.26
C LEU A 144 -4.59 -1.74 -4.40
N PHE A 145 -3.91 -2.88 -4.31
CA PHE A 145 -3.84 -3.86 -5.39
C PHE A 145 -5.23 -4.39 -5.79
N ASP A 146 -5.48 -4.49 -7.09
CA ASP A 146 -6.81 -4.82 -7.64
C ASP A 146 -6.84 -6.06 -8.55
N ASP A 147 -5.67 -6.64 -8.85
CA ASP A 147 -5.54 -7.71 -9.86
C ASP A 147 -5.01 -9.02 -9.24
N PRO A 148 -5.87 -10.03 -9.01
CA PRO A 148 -5.44 -11.29 -8.44
C PRO A 148 -4.48 -12.09 -9.32
N SER A 149 -4.43 -11.82 -10.63
CA SER A 149 -3.54 -12.52 -11.55
C SER A 149 -2.05 -12.17 -11.34
N GLU A 150 -1.75 -11.07 -10.65
CA GLU A 150 -0.38 -10.65 -10.32
C GLU A 150 0.24 -11.48 -9.17
N TRP A 151 -0.55 -12.28 -8.44
CA TRP A 151 -0.17 -12.89 -7.17
C TRP A 151 -0.03 -14.42 -7.23
N SER A 152 0.87 -14.90 -8.07
CA SER A 152 1.22 -16.34 -8.09
C SER A 152 2.13 -16.72 -6.92
N PRO A 153 2.13 -18.00 -6.48
CA PRO A 153 3.05 -18.46 -5.44
C PRO A 153 4.53 -18.21 -5.77
N ASP A 154 4.92 -18.31 -7.04
CA ASP A 154 6.28 -18.03 -7.47
C ASP A 154 6.63 -16.55 -7.27
N ARG A 155 5.71 -15.64 -7.64
CA ARG A 155 5.90 -14.20 -7.46
C ARG A 155 6.01 -13.83 -5.99
N VAL A 156 5.15 -14.40 -5.15
CA VAL A 156 5.14 -14.12 -3.70
C VAL A 156 6.41 -14.66 -3.02
N LYS A 157 6.93 -15.81 -3.45
CA LYS A 157 8.26 -16.29 -3.03
C LYS A 157 9.39 -15.36 -3.46
N GLN A 158 9.31 -14.74 -4.65
CA GLN A 158 10.29 -13.74 -5.08
C GLN A 158 10.25 -12.49 -4.19
N TYR A 159 9.06 -12.00 -3.79
CA TYR A 159 8.98 -10.89 -2.83
C TYR A 159 9.64 -11.25 -1.49
N LYS A 160 9.41 -12.47 -0.97
CA LYS A 160 10.11 -12.96 0.22
C LYS A 160 11.64 -12.91 0.05
N GLN A 161 12.15 -13.38 -1.09
CA GLN A 161 13.59 -13.35 -1.40
C GLN A 161 14.16 -11.94 -1.52
N ARG A 162 13.32 -10.96 -1.87
CA ARG A 162 13.69 -9.54 -1.97
C ARG A 162 13.60 -8.80 -0.62
N GLY A 163 13.37 -9.50 0.49
CA GLY A 163 13.39 -8.91 1.83
C GLY A 163 12.05 -8.30 2.28
N PHE A 164 10.96 -8.59 1.58
CA PHE A 164 9.63 -8.24 2.06
C PHE A 164 9.26 -9.11 3.28
N ILE A 165 8.88 -8.45 4.37
CA ILE A 165 8.42 -9.10 5.59
C ILE A 165 6.88 -9.13 5.71
N ALA A 166 6.20 -8.20 5.06
CA ALA A 166 4.75 -8.20 4.87
C ALA A 166 4.38 -7.40 3.61
N ILE A 167 3.24 -7.72 3.01
CA ILE A 167 2.62 -6.98 1.91
C ILE A 167 1.14 -6.85 2.22
N TYR A 168 0.70 -5.61 2.47
CA TYR A 168 -0.66 -5.26 2.81
C TYR A 168 -1.47 -4.90 1.56
N MET A 169 -2.68 -5.44 1.47
CA MET A 169 -3.57 -5.33 0.31
C MET A 169 -5.05 -5.28 0.72
N PRO A 170 -5.95 -4.76 -0.12
CA PRO A 170 -7.38 -4.71 0.21
C PRO A 170 -7.93 -6.09 0.52
N ASN A 171 -8.84 -6.18 1.49
CA ASN A 171 -9.46 -7.44 1.90
C ASN A 171 -10.19 -8.14 0.76
N THR A 172 -10.75 -7.39 -0.20
CA THR A 172 -11.39 -7.93 -1.40
C THR A 172 -10.41 -8.76 -2.23
N LEU A 173 -9.20 -8.24 -2.46
CA LEU A 173 -8.14 -8.96 -3.15
C LEU A 173 -7.64 -10.13 -2.30
N TYR A 174 -7.35 -9.90 -1.02
CA TYR A 174 -6.86 -10.95 -0.13
C TYR A 174 -7.82 -12.14 -0.10
N ASN A 175 -9.11 -11.89 0.12
CA ASN A 175 -10.14 -12.93 0.19
C ASN A 175 -10.31 -13.64 -1.17
N ALA A 176 -10.19 -12.92 -2.28
CA ALA A 176 -10.20 -13.52 -3.61
C ALA A 176 -9.01 -14.46 -3.81
N LEU A 177 -7.81 -14.09 -3.34
CA LEU A 177 -6.61 -14.94 -3.38
C LEU A 177 -6.74 -16.16 -2.46
N ASP A 178 -7.26 -15.97 -1.25
CA ASP A 178 -7.40 -17.02 -0.24
C ASP A 178 -8.43 -18.07 -0.66
N ALA A 179 -9.50 -17.64 -1.36
CA ALA A 179 -10.49 -18.54 -1.92
C ALA A 179 -10.02 -19.33 -3.14
N MET A 180 -8.82 -19.04 -3.68
CA MET A 180 -8.34 -19.73 -4.88
C MET A 180 -7.99 -21.19 -4.60
N THR A 181 -8.35 -22.07 -5.53
CA THR A 181 -7.99 -23.49 -5.53
C THR A 181 -7.16 -23.82 -6.78
N PRO A 182 -6.39 -24.93 -6.79
CA PRO A 182 -5.64 -25.33 -7.98
C PRO A 182 -6.51 -25.50 -9.24
N GLN A 183 -7.84 -25.55 -9.09
CA GLN A 183 -8.83 -25.66 -10.16
C GLN A 183 -9.44 -24.31 -10.58
N THR A 184 -9.07 -23.19 -9.93
CA THR A 184 -9.57 -21.86 -10.29
C THR A 184 -9.21 -21.53 -11.76
N PRO A 185 -10.17 -21.03 -12.57
CA PRO A 185 -9.95 -20.69 -13.97
C PRO A 185 -8.76 -19.73 -14.17
N GLY A 186 -8.00 -19.93 -15.26
CA GLY A 186 -6.87 -19.06 -15.64
C GLY A 186 -5.48 -19.68 -15.45
N LEU A 187 -5.37 -20.83 -14.78
CA LEU A 187 -4.12 -21.58 -14.68
C LEU A 187 -3.99 -22.60 -15.83
N SER A 188 -2.83 -22.60 -16.51
CA SER A 188 -2.52 -23.66 -17.47
C SER A 188 -2.37 -25.01 -16.78
N SER A 189 -2.59 -26.13 -17.47
CA SER A 189 -2.44 -27.49 -16.91
C SER A 189 -1.06 -27.76 -16.30
N ARG A 190 -0.02 -27.04 -16.76
CA ARG A 190 1.32 -27.06 -16.15
C ARG A 190 1.32 -26.38 -14.78
N LEU A 191 0.69 -25.21 -14.67
CA LEU A 191 0.60 -24.45 -13.42
C LEU A 191 -0.31 -25.14 -12.41
N ILE A 192 -1.40 -25.78 -12.83
CA ILE A 192 -2.26 -26.58 -11.94
C ILE A 192 -1.46 -27.67 -11.23
N ARG A 193 -0.57 -28.37 -11.95
CA ARG A 193 0.32 -29.39 -11.34
C ARG A 193 1.38 -28.79 -10.41
N LYS A 194 1.85 -27.57 -10.71
CA LYS A 194 2.88 -26.89 -9.94
C LYS A 194 2.31 -26.26 -8.66
N TYR A 195 1.11 -25.70 -8.74
CA TYR A 195 0.44 -24.97 -7.67
C TYR A 195 -0.43 -25.91 -6.85
N SER A 196 0.21 -26.54 -5.88
CA SER A 196 -0.42 -27.37 -4.86
C SER A 196 -0.32 -26.69 -3.48
N PRO A 197 -1.12 -27.12 -2.48
CA PRO A 197 -0.96 -26.68 -1.11
C PRO A 197 0.48 -26.82 -0.59
N ALA A 198 1.15 -27.92 -0.95
CA ALA A 198 2.56 -28.17 -0.59
C ALA A 198 3.54 -27.12 -1.15
N ASN A 199 3.16 -26.43 -2.24
CA ASN A 199 3.98 -25.41 -2.87
C ASN A 199 3.54 -23.97 -2.55
N GLY A 200 2.67 -23.80 -1.55
CA GLY A 200 2.21 -22.48 -1.09
C GLY A 200 1.09 -21.90 -1.95
N TYR A 201 0.19 -22.74 -2.45
CA TYR A 201 -1.07 -22.32 -3.07
C TYR A 201 -2.25 -22.50 -2.08
N PRO A 202 -3.23 -21.57 -1.99
CA PRO A 202 -3.21 -20.21 -2.56
C PRO A 202 -2.00 -19.40 -2.08
N ALA A 203 -1.65 -18.33 -2.80
CA ALA A 203 -0.43 -17.57 -2.51
C ALA A 203 -0.41 -16.95 -1.11
N THR A 204 -1.58 -16.80 -0.47
CA THR A 204 -1.76 -16.41 0.93
C THR A 204 -1.10 -17.37 1.93
N ASN A 205 -0.90 -18.65 1.55
CA ASN A 205 -0.20 -19.65 2.37
C ASN A 205 1.31 -19.40 2.49
N ILE A 206 1.89 -18.50 1.70
CA ILE A 206 3.32 -18.21 1.77
C ILE A 206 3.61 -17.36 3.00
N LYS A 207 4.46 -17.90 3.87
CA LYS A 207 4.94 -17.25 5.09
C LYS A 207 6.21 -16.44 4.84
N ASN A 208 6.39 -15.36 5.60
CA ASN A 208 7.60 -14.56 5.66
C ASN A 208 8.75 -15.30 6.38
N ILE A 209 9.83 -14.59 6.74
CA ILE A 209 10.99 -15.16 7.44
C ILE A 209 10.73 -15.45 8.93
N TYR A 210 9.59 -15.01 9.47
CA TYR A 210 9.17 -15.16 10.86
C TYR A 210 7.97 -16.12 11.01
N ASP A 211 7.73 -16.97 10.01
CA ASP A 211 6.60 -17.91 9.95
C ASP A 211 5.20 -17.26 10.09
N ARG A 212 5.09 -15.97 9.78
CA ARG A 212 3.83 -15.22 9.68
C ARG A 212 3.37 -15.08 8.22
N PRO A 213 2.08 -14.84 7.94
CA PRO A 213 1.63 -14.56 6.57
C PRO A 213 2.43 -13.43 5.93
N LEU A 214 2.88 -13.63 4.69
CA LEU A 214 3.56 -12.59 3.92
C LEU A 214 2.55 -11.61 3.32
N LEU A 215 1.45 -12.12 2.77
CA LEU A 215 0.32 -11.28 2.33
C LEU A 215 -0.60 -11.04 3.53
N ARG A 216 -1.06 -9.81 3.72
CA ARG A 216 -1.91 -9.38 4.85
C ARG A 216 -2.95 -8.40 4.38
N LYS A 217 -4.02 -8.22 5.15
CA LYS A 217 -5.08 -7.29 4.78
C LYS A 217 -4.74 -5.89 5.25
N LEU A 218 -5.26 -4.85 4.59
CA LEU A 218 -4.96 -3.46 4.95
C LEU A 218 -5.32 -3.13 6.39
N GLU A 219 -6.39 -3.72 6.94
CA GLU A 219 -6.84 -3.54 8.33
C GLU A 219 -5.92 -4.18 9.37
N ASP A 220 -4.99 -5.05 8.97
CA ASP A 220 -4.02 -5.65 9.90
C ASP A 220 -2.79 -4.74 10.10
N PHE A 221 -2.65 -3.67 9.31
CA PHE A 221 -1.45 -2.84 9.26
C PHE A 221 -1.19 -2.09 10.56
N ASP A 222 -2.21 -1.45 11.16
CA ASP A 222 -2.00 -0.64 12.35
C ASP A 222 -1.55 -1.48 13.54
N ASP A 223 -2.22 -2.60 13.78
CA ASP A 223 -1.86 -3.56 14.82
C ASP A 223 -0.43 -4.05 14.60
N ASP A 224 -0.11 -4.53 13.39
CA ASP A 224 1.24 -5.03 13.08
C ASP A 224 2.33 -3.97 13.31
N ILE A 225 2.09 -2.72 12.89
CA ILE A 225 3.05 -1.63 13.09
C ILE A 225 3.13 -1.21 14.55
N ALA A 226 2.01 -1.13 15.27
CA ALA A 226 1.98 -0.78 16.69
C ALA A 226 2.80 -1.77 17.53
N HIS A 227 2.76 -3.06 17.22
CA HIS A 227 3.59 -4.09 17.86
C HIS A 227 5.10 -3.91 17.61
N ILE A 228 5.49 -3.27 16.50
CA ILE A 228 6.89 -2.93 16.22
C ILE A 228 7.27 -1.60 16.90
N CYS A 229 6.31 -0.70 17.02
CA CYS A 229 6.49 0.62 17.62
C CYS A 229 6.31 0.65 19.15
N ILE A 230 6.21 -0.50 19.83
CA ILE A 230 5.98 -0.59 21.29
C ILE A 230 6.92 0.37 22.05
N PRO A 231 6.40 1.20 22.96
CA PRO A 231 7.19 2.22 23.65
C PRO A 231 8.28 1.61 24.53
N GLY A 232 9.51 1.75 24.06
CA GLY A 232 10.75 1.55 24.81
C GLY A 232 11.79 2.56 24.33
N SER A 233 11.61 3.82 24.76
CA SER A 233 12.57 4.95 24.68
C SER A 233 13.61 4.91 23.56
N TYR A 234 13.22 5.24 22.33
CA TYR A 234 14.19 5.67 21.31
C TYR A 234 13.63 6.87 20.55
N THR A 235 13.98 8.06 21.02
CA THR A 235 13.83 9.30 20.25
C THR A 235 15.12 9.47 19.45
N LEU A 236 15.04 9.32 18.13
CA LEU A 236 16.17 9.56 17.24
C LEU A 236 16.29 11.07 17.02
N ASP A 237 17.18 11.73 17.76
CA ASP A 237 17.53 13.14 17.53
C ASP A 237 18.57 13.25 16.40
N LEU A 238 18.08 13.46 15.18
CA LEU A 238 18.92 13.66 13.99
C LEU A 238 19.52 15.08 13.90
N SER A 239 19.22 16.00 14.82
CA SER A 239 19.81 17.34 14.82
C SER A 239 21.28 17.36 15.24
N ARG A 240 21.82 16.20 15.64
CA ARG A 240 23.20 16.00 16.08
C ARG A 240 24.08 15.27 15.06
N TYR A 241 23.59 15.02 13.85
CA TYR A 241 24.33 14.40 12.75
C TYR A 241 24.25 15.24 11.47
#